data_AF-A0AAW4I5Z2-F1
#
_entry.id   AF-A0AAW4I5Z2-F1
#
_cell.length_a   1.000
_cell.length_b   1.000
_cell.length_c   1.000
_cell.angle_alpha   90.00
_cell.angle_beta   90.00
_cell.angle_gamma   90.00
#
_symmetry.space_group_name_H-M   'P 1'
#
loop_
_entity.id
_entity.type
_entity.pdbx_description
1 polymer ?
#
loop_
_entity_poly.entity_id
_entity_poly.type
_entity_poly.pdbx_seq_one_letter_code
_entity_poly.pdbx_strand_id
1 'polypeptide(L)' 'MTATTTSTSPAPASTPPDGLPAYRLLTGPDDASFCRRVSDALALGYRLYGSPAATFNGQTVIVAQAIVWPGTVV' A
#
# COMPACT_ATOMS: atom_id res chain seq x y z
N MET A 1 -7.99 -34.99 18.45
CA MET A 1 -6.74 -34.21 18.42
C MET A 1 -7.04 -32.90 17.72
N THR A 2 -7.44 -31.88 18.48
CA THR A 2 -7.74 -30.52 17.99
C THR A 2 -6.48 -29.68 18.07
N ALA A 3 -5.92 -29.31 16.93
CA ALA A 3 -4.77 -28.41 16.86
C ALA A 3 -5.26 -26.96 16.88
N THR A 4 -5.04 -26.29 18.01
CA THR A 4 -5.21 -24.85 18.15
C THR A 4 -4.02 -24.18 17.47
N THR A 5 -4.16 -23.71 16.23
CA THR A 5 -3.19 -22.80 15.62
C THR A 5 -3.47 -21.38 16.13
N THR A 6 -2.73 -20.98 17.16
CA THR A 6 -2.59 -19.59 17.58
C THR A 6 -1.83 -18.84 16.49
N SER A 7 -2.54 -18.06 15.68
CA SER A 7 -1.94 -17.15 14.70
C SER A 7 -1.44 -15.91 15.44
N THR A 8 -0.18 -15.95 15.90
CA THR A 8 0.52 -14.78 16.41
C THR A 8 0.82 -13.86 15.24
N SER A 9 -0.10 -12.93 14.96
CA SER A 9 0.15 -11.79 14.07
C SER A 9 1.22 -10.92 14.73
N PRO A 10 2.36 -10.63 14.09
CA PRO A 10 3.30 -9.67 14.64
C PRO A 10 2.59 -8.32 14.72
N ALA A 11 2.66 -7.68 15.89
CA ALA A 11 2.17 -6.32 16.06
C ALA A 11 2.88 -5.43 15.02
N PRO A 12 2.16 -4.64 14.20
CA PRO A 12 2.79 -3.84 13.17
C PRO A 12 3.72 -2.83 13.83
N ALA A 13 4.94 -2.70 13.31
CA ALA A 13 5.83 -1.62 13.70
C ALA A 13 5.07 -0.29 13.57
N SER A 14 5.25 0.64 14.50
CA SER A 14 4.51 1.91 14.54
C SER A 14 4.96 2.91 13.47
N THR A 15 6.02 2.61 12.73
CA THR A 15 6.61 3.48 11.71
C THR A 15 7.10 2.65 10.53
N PRO A 16 6.99 3.16 9.29
CA PRO A 16 7.56 2.50 8.12
C PRO A 16 9.07 2.27 8.25
N PRO A 17 9.61 1.23 7.60
CA PRO A 17 11.05 1.02 7.50
C PRO A 17 11.75 2.17 6.74
N ASP A 18 13.06 2.29 6.95
CA ASP A 18 13.96 3.18 6.20
C ASP A 18 13.61 4.68 6.21
N GLY A 19 12.88 5.13 7.23
CA GLY A 19 12.46 6.53 7.34
C GLY A 19 11.44 6.94 6.28
N LEU A 20 10.77 5.97 5.64
CA LEU A 20 9.73 6.26 4.66
C LEU A 20 8.54 6.99 5.30
N PRO A 21 7.87 7.89 4.57
CA PRO A 21 6.72 8.60 5.10
C PRO A 21 5.53 7.64 5.31
N ALA A 22 4.81 7.83 6.40
CA ALA A 22 3.66 7.01 6.76
C ALA A 22 2.49 7.13 5.76
N TYR A 23 2.38 8.24 5.04
CA TYR A 23 1.45 8.43 3.93
C TYR A 23 2.24 8.62 2.63
N ARG A 24 1.81 7.91 1.57
CA ARG A 24 2.36 8.07 0.22
C ARG A 24 1.23 8.04 -0.80
N LEU A 25 1.26 8.98 -1.74
CA LEU A 25 0.42 8.93 -2.93
C LEU A 25 1.27 8.43 -4.09
N LEU A 26 1.02 7.21 -4.54
CA LEU A 26 1.69 6.65 -5.71
C LEU A 26 0.91 7.08 -6.95
N THR A 27 1.61 7.61 -7.96
CA THR A 27 1.01 7.99 -9.25
C THR A 27 1.83 7.46 -10.42
N GLY A 28 1.18 7.25 -11.55
CA GLY A 28 1.81 6.86 -12.80
C GLY A 28 0.82 6.35 -13.85
N PRO A 29 1.31 5.93 -15.02
CA PRO A 29 0.48 5.27 -16.02
C PRO A 29 -0.15 3.98 -15.46
N ASP A 30 -1.31 3.62 -16.00
CA ASP A 30 -1.96 2.32 -15.72
C ASP A 30 -1.18 1.18 -16.39
N ASP A 31 -0.06 0.78 -15.76
CA ASP A 31 0.82 -0.25 -16.28
C ASP A 31 1.38 -1.17 -15.18
N ALA A 32 2.10 -2.21 -15.60
CA ALA A 32 2.70 -3.19 -14.70
C ALA A 32 3.74 -2.58 -13.73
N SER A 33 4.36 -1.45 -14.08
CA SER A 33 5.30 -0.75 -13.21
C SER A 33 4.58 -0.07 -12.05
N PHE A 34 3.39 0.49 -12.29
CA PHE A 34 2.53 1.03 -11.25
C PHE A 34 2.03 -0.08 -10.32
N CYS A 35 1.51 -1.17 -10.89
CA CYS A 35 1.06 -2.33 -10.11
C CYS A 35 2.18 -2.85 -9.19
N ARG A 36 3.40 -3.01 -9.72
CA ARG A 36 4.55 -3.48 -8.94
C ARG A 36 4.88 -2.54 -7.78
N ARG A 37 4.90 -1.22 -7.99
CA ARG A 37 5.17 -0.24 -6.91
C ARG A 37 4.13 -0.31 -5.79
N VAL A 38 2.85 -0.50 -6.13
CA VAL A 38 1.80 -0.69 -5.13
C VAL A 38 2.00 -2.02 -4.39
N SER A 39 2.25 -3.12 -5.11
CA SER A 39 2.52 -4.43 -4.51
C SER A 39 3.71 -4.42 -3.56
N ASP A 40 4.82 -3.76 -3.93
CA ASP A 40 6.01 -3.64 -3.10
C ASP A 40 5.70 -2.88 -1.80
N ALA A 41 4.90 -1.81 -1.88
CA ALA A 41 4.48 -1.08 -0.69
C ALA A 41 3.58 -1.91 0.23
N LEU A 42 2.67 -2.71 -0.35
CA LEU A 42 1.83 -3.64 0.42
C LEU A 42 2.68 -4.73 1.09
N ALA A 43 3.71 -5.24 0.41
CA ALA A 43 4.65 -6.21 0.96
C ALA A 43 5.47 -5.63 2.12
N LEU A 44 5.78 -4.33 2.09
CA LEU A 44 6.41 -3.61 3.20
C LEU A 44 5.48 -3.41 4.41
N GLY A 45 4.18 -3.63 4.27
CA GLY A 45 3.19 -3.48 5.35
C GLY A 45 2.33 -2.22 5.27
N TYR A 46 2.44 -1.42 4.20
CA TYR A 46 1.45 -0.37 3.94
C TYR A 46 0.08 -0.97 3.64
N ARG A 47 -0.96 -0.16 3.83
CA ARG A 47 -2.35 -0.48 3.46
C ARG A 47 -2.86 0.50 2.43
N LEU A 48 -3.76 0.03 1.57
CA LEU A 48 -4.47 0.91 0.64
C LEU A 48 -5.38 1.87 1.41
N TYR A 49 -5.34 3.14 1.05
CA TYR A 49 -6.28 4.13 1.54
C TYR A 49 -7.33 4.43 0.47
N GLY A 50 -8.53 3.91 0.69
CA GLY A 50 -9.65 4.06 -0.24
C GLY A 50 -9.42 3.44 -1.62
N SER A 51 -10.29 3.82 -2.55
CA SER A 51 -10.23 3.39 -3.95
C SER A 51 -9.18 4.18 -4.74
N PRO A 52 -8.53 3.58 -5.74
CA PRO A 52 -7.66 4.31 -6.65
C PRO A 52 -8.46 5.37 -7.42
N ALA A 53 -7.80 6.46 -7.78
CA ALA A 53 -8.29 7.44 -8.73
C ALA A 53 -7.62 7.19 -10.09
N ALA A 54 -8.38 7.28 -11.18
CA ALA A 54 -7.86 7.13 -12.53
C ALA A 54 -8.41 8.26 -13.42
N THR A 55 -7.55 8.84 -14.26
CA THR A 55 -7.92 9.90 -15.20
C THR A 55 -7.17 9.74 -16.51
N PHE A 56 -7.82 10.03 -17.64
CA PHE A 56 -7.19 9.99 -18.96
C PHE A 56 -6.55 11.35 -19.28
N ASN A 57 -5.25 11.36 -19.57
CA ASN A 57 -4.52 12.61 -19.85
C ASN A 57 -4.48 13.01 -21.34
N GLY A 58 -5.25 12.31 -22.19
CA GLY A 58 -5.21 12.48 -23.65
C GLY A 58 -4.29 11.49 -24.38
N GLN A 59 -3.47 10.72 -23.67
CA GLN A 59 -2.59 9.70 -24.23
C GLN A 59 -2.70 8.35 -23.52
N THR A 60 -2.72 8.36 -22.19
CA THR A 60 -2.84 7.16 -21.36
C THR A 60 -3.67 7.45 -20.11
N VAL A 61 -4.10 6.39 -19.44
CA VAL A 61 -4.72 6.48 -18.12
C VAL A 61 -3.62 6.70 -17.09
N ILE A 62 -3.77 7.74 -16.28
CA ILE A 62 -2.95 8.02 -15.12
C ILE A 62 -3.73 7.58 -13.88
N VAL A 63 -3.14 6.70 -13.10
CA VAL A 63 -3.69 6.17 -11.85
C VAL A 63 -2.98 6.80 -10.67
N ALA A 64 -3.72 7.03 -9.60
CA ALA A 64 -3.25 7.42 -8.30
C ALA A 64 -3.80 6.46 -7.24
N GLN A 65 -2.92 5.93 -6.39
CA GLN A 65 -3.29 5.10 -5.24
C GLN A 65 -2.62 5.65 -3.99
N ALA A 66 -3.44 6.03 -3.01
CA ALA A 66 -2.96 6.39 -1.69
C ALA A 66 -2.67 5.13 -0.87
N ILE A 67 -1.55 5.15 -0.14
CA ILE A 67 -1.15 4.10 0.79
C ILE A 67 -0.78 4.72 2.14
N VAL A 68 -1.17 4.05 3.21
CA VAL A 68 -0.99 4.49 4.60
C VAL A 68 -0.33 3.40 5.43
N TRP A 69 0.51 3.82 6.36
CA TRP A 69 1.07 2.94 7.37
C TRP A 69 0.03 2.72 8.48
N PRO A 70 -0.30 1.48 8.84
CA PRO A 70 -1.40 1.16 9.76
C PRO A 70 -1.24 1.70 11.19
N GLY A 71 -0.05 2.17 11.57
CA GLY A 71 0.22 2.73 12.91
C GLY A 71 0.07 4.25 13.02
N THR A 72 -0.13 4.98 11.93
CA THR A 72 -0.07 6.45 11.91
C THR A 72 -1.38 7.12 11.51
N VAL A 73 -2.29 6.39 10.88
CA VAL A 73 -3.58 6.91 10.40
C VAL A 73 -4.68 5.97 10.87
N VAL A 74 -5.64 6.51 11.62
CA VAL A 74 -6.78 5.81 12.24
C VAL A 74 -7.88 5.47 11.23
#